data_AF-A0A3C7Z7G7-F1
#
_entry.id   AF-A0A3C7Z7G7-F1
#
_cell.length_a   1.000
_cell.length_b   1.000
_cell.length_c   1.000
_cell.angle_alpha   90.00
_cell.angle_beta   90.00
_cell.angle_gamma   90.00
#
_symmetry.space_group_name_H-M   'P 1'
#
loop_
_entity.id
_entity.type
_entity.pdbx_description
1 polymer ?
#
loop_
_entity_poly.entity_id
_entity_poly.type
_entity_poly.pdbx_seq_one_letter_code
_entity_poly.pdbx_strand_id
1 'polypeptide(L)'
;QDDHDIVRGMTVSTTHADKHFAVGAYEGRDLAIVDRADTMQLADGERHYHAWTILQLNLGTTKELPHLFFSPRHREMHFDHYFHAQRQLTDVSSSFQPNTEFVQRYQLYLSPQLMPDAEGILSDSILSGLSVRFWPHAIEIIDGKLIVYLTEHRLDETVLGAAVQSALWLADALQRDI
;
A
#
# COMPACT_ATOMS: atom_id res chain seq x y z
N GLN A 1 -22.93 8.12 -16.25
CA GLN A 1 -22.63 6.83 -15.63
C GLN A 1 -21.22 6.99 -15.14
N ASP A 2 -21.07 7.30 -13.85
CA ASP A 2 -19.75 7.56 -13.28
C ASP A 2 -19.02 6.22 -13.19
N ASP A 3 -18.23 5.92 -14.22
CA ASP A 3 -17.18 4.91 -14.13
C ASP A 3 -16.10 5.48 -13.22
N HIS A 4 -16.32 5.38 -11.91
CA HIS A 4 -15.28 5.64 -10.94
C HIS A 4 -14.20 4.57 -11.10
N ASP A 5 -12.94 5.01 -11.20
CA ASP A 5 -11.78 4.14 -11.23
C ASP A 5 -11.82 3.16 -10.05
N ILE A 6 -12.02 1.88 -10.36
CA ILE A 6 -12.10 0.82 -9.35
C ILE A 6 -10.79 0.78 -8.57
N VAL A 7 -10.86 0.81 -7.24
CA VAL A 7 -9.69 0.62 -6.37
C VAL A 7 -9.25 -0.84 -6.53
N ARG A 8 -8.13 -1.08 -7.21
CA ARG A 8 -7.63 -2.43 -7.47
C ARG A 8 -6.67 -2.85 -6.36
N GLY A 9 -5.39 -2.53 -6.47
CA GLY A 9 -4.38 -2.91 -5.47
C GLY A 9 -4.27 -4.43 -5.26
N MET A 10 -3.42 -4.81 -4.31
CA MET A 10 -3.08 -6.20 -4.01
C MET A 10 -4.24 -7.03 -3.50
N THR A 11 -5.27 -6.42 -2.90
CA THR A 11 -6.42 -7.13 -2.30
C THR A 11 -7.54 -7.45 -3.30
N VAL A 12 -7.36 -7.22 -4.60
CA VAL A 12 -8.35 -7.66 -5.60
C VAL A 12 -8.39 -9.18 -5.67
N SER A 13 -9.59 -9.71 -5.48
CA SER A 13 -9.90 -11.12 -5.68
C SER A 13 -11.24 -11.30 -6.37
N THR A 14 -11.60 -12.55 -6.68
CA THR A 14 -12.94 -12.87 -7.20
C THR A 14 -14.02 -12.95 -6.12
N THR A 15 -13.62 -12.85 -4.85
CA THR A 15 -14.49 -13.06 -3.67
C THR A 15 -14.66 -11.82 -2.81
N HIS A 16 -13.88 -10.76 -3.06
CA HIS A 16 -13.98 -9.53 -2.29
C HIS A 16 -15.33 -8.82 -2.49
N ALA A 17 -15.71 -8.04 -1.50
CA ALA A 17 -16.88 -7.17 -1.53
C ALA A 17 -16.51 -5.78 -1.01
N ASP A 18 -16.83 -4.76 -1.80
CA ASP A 18 -16.57 -3.36 -1.48
C ASP A 18 -17.84 -2.65 -0.99
N LYS A 19 -17.67 -1.78 0.00
CA LYS A 19 -18.72 -0.95 0.64
C LYS A 19 -18.18 0.43 1.00
N HIS A 20 -19.09 1.35 1.32
CA HIS A 20 -18.77 2.72 1.79
C HIS A 20 -17.77 3.46 0.89
N PHE A 21 -17.98 3.37 -0.43
CA PHE A 21 -17.12 4.03 -1.41
C PHE A 21 -17.29 5.55 -1.34
N ALA A 22 -16.19 6.27 -1.16
CA ALA A 22 -16.12 7.71 -1.19
C ALA A 22 -15.00 8.15 -2.14
N VAL A 23 -15.29 9.12 -3.01
CA VAL A 23 -14.32 9.72 -3.93
C VAL A 23 -14.35 11.22 -3.75
N GLY A 24 -13.18 11.84 -3.79
CA GLY A 24 -13.06 13.29 -3.75
C GLY A 24 -11.65 13.74 -4.09
N ALA A 25 -11.41 15.01 -3.83
CA ALA A 25 -10.09 15.60 -3.90
C ALA A 25 -9.77 16.27 -2.56
N TYR A 26 -8.52 16.14 -2.12
CA TYR A 26 -8.01 16.82 -0.93
C TYR A 26 -6.66 17.44 -1.26
N GLU A 27 -6.49 18.72 -0.92
CA GLU A 27 -5.30 19.52 -1.28
C GLU A 27 -4.90 19.39 -2.78
N GLY A 28 -5.90 19.31 -3.66
CA GLY A 28 -5.70 19.24 -5.11
C GLY A 28 -5.31 17.86 -5.64
N ARG A 29 -5.33 16.81 -4.82
CA ARG A 29 -5.06 15.43 -5.23
C ARG A 29 -6.32 14.56 -5.12
N ASP A 30 -6.55 13.77 -6.15
CA ASP A 30 -7.67 12.82 -6.17
C ASP A 30 -7.42 11.67 -5.20
N LEU A 31 -8.46 11.35 -4.42
CA LEU A 31 -8.44 10.23 -3.49
C LEU A 31 -9.76 9.45 -3.52
N ALA A 32 -9.66 8.17 -3.21
CA ALA A 32 -10.79 7.28 -2.99
C ALA A 32 -10.62 6.51 -1.68
N ILE A 33 -11.71 6.27 -0.98
CA ILE A 33 -11.76 5.45 0.23
C ILE A 33 -12.82 4.38 0.03
N VAL A 34 -12.50 3.14 0.39
CA VAL A 34 -13.43 2.01 0.29
C VAL A 34 -13.21 1.04 1.44
N ASP A 35 -14.30 0.50 1.99
CA ASP A 35 -14.22 -0.65 2.87
C ASP A 35 -14.27 -1.92 2.02
N ARG A 36 -13.20 -2.71 2.07
CA ARG A 36 -13.11 -4.00 1.39
C ARG A 36 -13.13 -5.12 2.40
N ALA A 37 -13.92 -6.14 2.14
CA ALA A 37 -13.86 -7.40 2.86
C ALA A 37 -13.60 -8.55 1.90
N ASP A 38 -12.82 -9.54 2.33
CA ASP A 38 -12.56 -10.74 1.55
C ASP A 38 -12.52 -11.98 2.44
N THR A 39 -12.81 -13.14 1.86
CA THR A 39 -12.68 -14.45 2.51
C THR A 39 -11.62 -15.25 1.79
N MET A 40 -10.49 -15.44 2.46
CA MET A 40 -9.35 -16.18 1.92
C MET A 40 -9.42 -17.63 2.38
N GLN A 41 -9.07 -18.55 1.48
CA GLN A 41 -8.87 -19.96 1.85
C GLN A 41 -7.37 -20.20 2.02
N LEU A 42 -6.98 -20.57 3.24
CA LEU A 42 -5.59 -20.91 3.57
C LEU A 42 -5.25 -22.33 3.07
N ALA A 43 -3.96 -22.64 3.05
CA ALA A 43 -3.44 -23.93 2.56
C ALA A 43 -3.93 -25.14 3.38
N ASP A 44 -4.33 -24.93 4.63
CA ASP A 44 -4.94 -25.94 5.51
C ASP A 44 -6.44 -26.14 5.29
N GLY A 45 -7.04 -25.36 4.39
CA GLY A 45 -8.47 -25.38 4.06
C GLY A 45 -9.33 -24.45 4.91
N GLU A 46 -8.78 -23.80 5.94
CA GLU A 46 -9.52 -22.82 6.75
C GLU A 46 -9.88 -21.58 5.94
N ARG A 47 -11.05 -21.01 6.24
CA ARG A 47 -11.50 -19.73 5.66
C ARG A 47 -11.27 -18.60 6.65
N HIS A 48 -10.46 -17.64 6.25
CA HIS A 48 -10.14 -16.46 7.04
C HIS A 48 -10.80 -15.24 6.43
N TYR A 49 -11.60 -14.55 7.23
CA TYR A 49 -12.24 -13.30 6.84
C TYR A 49 -11.33 -12.13 7.21
N HIS A 50 -11.10 -11.24 6.26
CA HIS A 50 -10.37 -10.00 6.49
C HIS A 50 -11.15 -8.82 5.95
N ALA A 51 -11.01 -7.69 6.66
CA ALA A 51 -11.57 -6.42 6.25
C ALA A 51 -10.50 -5.34 6.35
N TRP A 52 -10.55 -4.43 5.38
CA TRP A 52 -9.67 -3.27 5.28
C TRP A 52 -10.51 -2.05 5.00
N THR A 53 -10.11 -0.91 5.55
CA THR A 53 -10.41 0.37 4.91
C THR A 53 -9.22 0.71 4.02
N ILE A 54 -9.47 0.92 2.73
CA ILE A 54 -8.45 1.19 1.72
C ILE A 54 -8.54 2.65 1.33
N LEU A 55 -7.45 3.38 1.53
CA LEU A 55 -7.24 4.72 0.99
C LEU A 55 -6.39 4.63 -0.27
N GLN A 56 -6.89 5.13 -1.39
CA GLN A 56 -6.14 5.29 -2.63
C GLN A 56 -5.94 6.77 -2.91
N LEU A 57 -4.72 7.18 -3.25
CA LEU A 57 -4.37 8.54 -3.63
C LEU A 57 -3.58 8.54 -4.93
N ASN A 58 -3.91 9.46 -5.84
CA ASN A 58 -3.12 9.70 -7.04
C ASN A 58 -1.82 10.45 -6.67
N LEU A 59 -0.67 9.85 -6.98
CA LEU A 59 0.64 10.44 -6.67
C LEU A 59 0.96 11.65 -7.54
N GLY A 60 0.34 11.77 -8.73
CA GLY A 60 0.54 12.90 -9.64
C GLY A 60 2.01 13.07 -10.07
N THR A 61 2.76 11.97 -10.14
CA THR A 61 4.14 11.95 -10.65
C THR A 61 4.13 11.79 -12.17
N THR A 62 5.11 12.40 -12.84
CA THR A 62 5.35 12.23 -14.28
C THR A 62 6.28 11.06 -14.58
N LYS A 63 7.05 10.59 -13.59
CA LYS A 63 7.91 9.41 -13.70
C LYS A 63 7.10 8.16 -13.39
N GLU A 64 7.25 7.14 -14.23
CA GLU A 64 6.73 5.81 -13.92
C GLU A 64 7.42 5.26 -12.66
N LEU A 65 6.62 4.84 -11.69
CA LEU A 65 7.10 4.21 -10.46
C LEU A 65 6.96 2.69 -10.59
N PRO A 66 7.98 1.91 -10.14
CA PRO A 66 7.85 0.47 -10.09
C PRO A 66 6.73 0.06 -9.13
N HIS A 67 6.20 -1.15 -9.32
CA HIS A 67 5.27 -1.73 -8.37
C HIS A 67 6.01 -2.08 -7.08
N LEU A 68 5.70 -1.37 -6.01
CA LEU A 68 6.29 -1.55 -4.69
C LEU A 68 5.19 -1.92 -3.70
N PHE A 69 5.39 -2.99 -2.93
CA PHE A 69 4.51 -3.34 -1.83
C PHE A 69 5.30 -3.40 -0.52
N PHE A 70 4.87 -2.63 0.47
CA PHE A 70 5.50 -2.54 1.77
C PHE A 70 4.63 -3.27 2.79
N SER A 71 5.02 -4.50 3.11
CA SER A 71 4.29 -5.35 4.06
C SER A 71 4.75 -5.06 5.49
N PRO A 72 3.85 -4.77 6.43
CA PRO A 72 4.21 -4.59 7.83
C PRO A 72 4.66 -5.93 8.42
N ARG A 73 5.83 -5.95 9.06
CA ARG A 73 6.33 -7.14 9.75
C ARG A 73 5.38 -7.59 10.86
N HIS A 74 5.31 -8.89 11.09
CA HIS A 74 4.43 -9.57 12.06
C HIS A 74 2.93 -9.44 11.77
N ARG A 75 2.56 -8.98 10.58
CA ARG A 75 1.19 -8.80 10.09
C ARG A 75 1.05 -9.27 8.63
N GLU A 76 2.01 -10.06 8.15
CA GLU A 76 2.14 -10.52 6.77
C GLU A 76 0.98 -11.43 6.36
N MET A 77 0.46 -12.21 7.31
CA MET A 77 -0.64 -13.17 7.10
C MET A 77 -1.91 -12.56 6.48
N HIS A 78 -2.09 -11.24 6.60
CA HIS A 78 -3.21 -10.54 5.96
C HIS A 78 -3.07 -10.45 4.43
N PHE A 79 -1.88 -10.72 3.89
CA PHE A 79 -1.53 -10.51 2.49
C PHE A 79 -0.94 -11.73 1.79
N ASP A 80 -0.49 -12.76 2.52
CA ASP A 80 0.19 -13.95 2.00
C ASP A 80 -0.51 -14.58 0.78
N HIS A 81 -1.85 -14.73 0.85
CA HIS A 81 -2.61 -15.33 -0.25
C HIS A 81 -2.53 -14.51 -1.54
N TYR A 82 -2.48 -13.18 -1.46
CA TYR A 82 -2.43 -12.31 -2.63
C TYR A 82 -1.08 -12.38 -3.36
N PHE A 83 0.01 -12.71 -2.65
CA PHE A 83 1.31 -12.96 -3.29
C PHE A 83 1.31 -14.23 -4.18
N HIS A 84 0.40 -15.20 -3.94
CA HIS A 84 0.25 -16.33 -4.87
C HIS A 84 -0.28 -15.90 -6.24
N ALA A 85 -1.15 -14.88 -6.28
CA ALA A 85 -1.65 -14.30 -7.53
C ALA A 85 -0.60 -13.38 -8.19
N GLN A 86 0.31 -12.81 -7.39
CA GLN A 86 1.33 -11.85 -7.83
C GLN A 86 2.76 -12.39 -7.72
N ARG A 87 3.03 -13.53 -8.37
CA ARG A 87 4.30 -14.26 -8.28
C ARG A 87 5.53 -13.46 -8.73
N GLN A 88 5.34 -12.35 -9.45
CA GLN A 88 6.41 -11.43 -9.82
C GLN A 88 6.94 -10.61 -8.64
N LEU A 89 6.15 -10.44 -7.57
CA LEU A 89 6.57 -9.74 -6.36
C LEU A 89 7.28 -10.71 -5.43
N THR A 90 8.51 -10.36 -5.05
CA THR A 90 9.32 -11.14 -4.11
C THR A 90 9.87 -10.23 -3.02
N ASP A 91 10.07 -10.76 -1.81
CA ASP A 91 10.76 -10.03 -0.74
C ASP A 91 12.21 -9.77 -1.16
N VAL A 92 12.55 -8.49 -1.32
CA VAL A 92 13.91 -8.02 -1.65
C VAL A 92 14.52 -7.19 -0.53
N SER A 93 13.96 -7.24 0.68
CA SER A 93 14.42 -6.45 1.83
C SER A 93 15.91 -6.68 2.15
N SER A 94 16.43 -7.86 1.85
CA SER A 94 17.84 -8.21 2.04
C SER A 94 18.78 -7.66 0.96
N SER A 95 18.23 -7.18 -0.17
CA SER A 95 19.01 -6.78 -1.35
C SER A 95 19.48 -5.32 -1.32
N PHE A 96 18.80 -4.42 -0.60
CA PHE A 96 19.04 -2.96 -0.73
C PHE A 96 19.43 -2.20 0.54
N GLN A 97 20.08 -2.87 1.51
CA GLN A 97 20.62 -2.29 2.77
C GLN A 97 19.86 -1.07 3.36
N PRO A 98 18.54 -1.17 3.61
CA PRO A 98 17.76 -0.03 4.08
C PRO A 98 18.12 0.34 5.53
N ASN A 99 17.72 1.53 5.96
CA ASN A 99 17.93 1.98 7.32
C ASN A 99 17.27 1.03 8.37
N THR A 100 17.83 1.01 9.58
CA THR A 100 17.44 0.08 10.65
C THR A 100 15.96 0.18 11.01
N GLU A 101 15.39 1.39 10.98
CA GLU A 101 13.99 1.62 11.34
C GLU A 101 13.04 0.94 10.35
N PHE A 102 13.35 1.03 9.04
CA PHE A 102 12.60 0.37 8.00
C PHE A 102 12.66 -1.14 8.12
N VAL A 103 13.85 -1.71 8.30
CA VAL A 103 14.03 -3.18 8.42
C VAL A 103 13.19 -3.75 9.56
N GLN A 104 13.04 -3.02 10.66
CA GLN A 104 12.27 -3.47 11.82
C GLN A 104 10.75 -3.45 11.59
N ARG A 105 10.26 -2.59 10.70
CA ARG A 105 8.82 -2.37 10.49
C ARG A 105 8.29 -2.98 9.21
N TYR A 106 9.08 -3.03 8.15
CA TYR A 106 8.60 -3.43 6.84
C TYR A 106 9.45 -4.51 6.18
N GLN A 107 8.78 -5.28 5.34
CA GLN A 107 9.36 -6.01 4.23
C GLN A 107 8.97 -5.31 2.92
N LEU A 108 9.91 -5.19 1.99
CA LEU A 108 9.66 -4.65 0.67
C LEU A 108 9.54 -5.79 -0.34
N TYR A 109 8.42 -5.80 -1.07
CA TYR A 109 8.14 -6.69 -2.17
C TYR A 109 8.10 -5.93 -3.48
N LEU A 110 8.89 -6.36 -4.46
CA LEU A 110 8.81 -5.92 -5.86
C LEU A 110 9.37 -6.99 -6.80
N SER A 111 9.28 -6.74 -8.10
CA SER A 111 10.02 -7.53 -9.08
C SER A 111 11.52 -7.25 -8.94
N PRO A 112 12.39 -8.28 -8.79
CA PRO A 112 13.84 -8.09 -8.65
C PRO A 112 14.47 -7.32 -9.82
N GLN A 113 13.86 -7.39 -11.01
CA GLN A 113 14.34 -6.68 -12.20
C GLN A 113 14.19 -5.16 -12.09
N LEU A 114 13.25 -4.69 -11.26
CA LEU A 114 12.97 -3.27 -11.01
C LEU A 114 13.72 -2.74 -9.78
N MET A 115 14.59 -3.53 -9.16
CA MET A 115 15.36 -3.11 -7.99
C MET A 115 16.22 -1.85 -8.25
N PRO A 116 16.93 -1.71 -9.39
CA PRO A 116 17.69 -0.48 -9.67
C PRO A 116 16.80 0.77 -9.75
N ASP A 117 15.59 0.64 -10.29
CA ASP A 117 14.64 1.76 -10.38
C ASP A 117 14.12 2.13 -8.98
N ALA A 118 13.86 1.12 -8.14
CA ALA A 118 13.43 1.32 -6.76
C ALA A 118 14.51 1.97 -5.89
N GLU A 119 15.79 1.61 -6.04
CA GLU A 119 16.91 2.26 -5.31
C GLU A 119 17.02 3.75 -5.64
N GLY A 120 16.74 4.13 -6.89
CA GLY A 120 16.70 5.53 -7.31
C GLY A 120 15.51 6.33 -6.75
N ILE A 121 14.56 5.67 -6.08
CA ILE A 121 13.34 6.26 -5.53
C ILE A 121 13.35 6.20 -4.00
N LEU A 122 13.84 5.09 -3.43
CA LEU A 122 13.75 4.79 -2.00
C LEU A 122 14.95 5.35 -1.23
N SER A 123 15.04 6.68 -1.18
CA SER A 123 16.01 7.39 -0.34
C SER A 123 15.81 7.08 1.15
N ASP A 124 16.87 7.26 1.96
CA ASP A 124 16.78 7.07 3.41
C ASP A 124 15.69 7.94 4.06
N SER A 125 15.49 9.17 3.57
CA SER A 125 14.43 10.07 4.02
C SER A 125 13.04 9.52 3.75
N ILE A 126 12.83 8.93 2.56
CA ILE A 126 11.57 8.27 2.20
C ILE A 126 11.36 7.05 3.09
N LEU A 127 12.36 6.17 3.22
CA LEU A 127 12.25 4.95 4.02
C LEU A 127 11.98 5.22 5.50
N SER A 128 12.66 6.20 6.10
CA SER A 128 12.38 6.63 7.48
C SER A 128 10.98 7.23 7.61
N GLY A 129 10.58 8.10 6.68
CA GLY A 129 9.24 8.69 6.72
C GLY A 129 8.14 7.65 6.54
N LEU A 130 8.31 6.67 5.64
CA LEU A 130 7.42 5.53 5.48
C LEU A 130 7.26 4.76 6.80
N SER A 131 8.40 4.48 7.44
CA SER A 131 8.46 3.73 8.69
C SER A 131 7.69 4.39 9.82
N VAL A 132 7.70 5.72 9.91
CA VAL A 132 7.01 6.48 10.97
C VAL A 132 5.54 6.72 10.64
N ARG A 133 5.24 7.07 9.39
CA ARG A 133 3.95 7.64 8.99
C ARG A 133 2.89 6.61 8.65
N PHE A 134 3.30 5.43 8.19
CA PHE A 134 2.38 4.40 7.76
C PHE A 134 2.34 3.21 8.70
N TRP A 135 3.32 3.02 9.59
CA TRP A 135 3.28 1.91 10.52
C TRP A 135 2.06 2.02 11.46
N PRO A 136 1.24 0.97 11.62
CA PRO A 136 1.48 -0.44 11.25
C PRO A 136 0.71 -0.95 10.02
N HIS A 137 0.42 -0.08 9.04
CA HIS A 137 -0.37 -0.38 7.85
C HIS A 137 0.48 -0.83 6.67
N ALA A 138 -0.06 -1.71 5.82
CA ALA A 138 0.57 -1.98 4.54
C ALA A 138 0.33 -0.83 3.57
N ILE A 139 1.29 -0.60 2.69
CA ILE A 139 1.13 0.35 1.58
C ILE A 139 1.63 -0.26 0.27
N GLU A 140 1.07 0.23 -0.82
CA GLU A 140 1.40 -0.21 -2.17
C GLU A 140 1.49 1.00 -3.09
N ILE A 141 2.52 1.00 -3.93
CA ILE A 141 2.67 1.95 -5.04
C ILE A 141 2.51 1.15 -6.32
N ILE A 142 1.49 1.46 -7.10
CA ILE A 142 1.20 0.78 -8.37
C ILE A 142 0.45 1.75 -9.29
N ASP A 143 0.80 1.76 -10.58
CA ASP A 143 0.12 2.57 -11.61
C ASP A 143 -0.04 4.06 -11.25
N GLY A 144 1.01 4.65 -10.65
CA GLY A 144 1.00 6.07 -10.23
C GLY A 144 0.08 6.36 -9.04
N LYS A 145 -0.41 5.33 -8.36
CA LYS A 145 -1.30 5.44 -7.20
C LYS A 145 -0.59 4.92 -5.95
N LEU A 146 -0.84 5.58 -4.83
CA LEU A 146 -0.55 5.06 -3.49
C LEU A 146 -1.82 4.43 -2.95
N ILE A 147 -1.71 3.22 -2.42
CA ILE A 147 -2.79 2.49 -1.77
C ILE A 147 -2.34 2.19 -0.34
N VAL A 148 -3.17 2.53 0.64
CA VAL A 148 -2.92 2.31 2.08
C VAL A 148 -3.98 1.36 2.61
N TYR A 149 -3.55 0.28 3.25
CA TYR A 149 -4.40 -0.77 3.79
C TYR A 149 -4.55 -0.60 5.31
N LEU A 150 -5.62 0.06 5.73
CA LEU A 150 -5.92 0.27 7.14
C LEU A 150 -6.61 -1.00 7.69
N THR A 151 -5.94 -1.69 8.60
CA THR A 151 -6.42 -2.92 9.27
C THR A 151 -6.92 -2.65 10.71
N GLU A 152 -7.02 -1.38 11.10
CA GLU A 152 -7.43 -1.02 12.44
C GLU A 152 -8.92 -1.25 12.68
N HIS A 153 -9.23 -1.96 13.77
CA HIS A 153 -10.59 -2.31 14.15
C HIS A 153 -11.50 -1.11 14.46
N ARG A 154 -10.91 0.06 14.76
CA ARG A 154 -11.64 1.30 15.04
C ARG A 154 -11.09 2.41 14.15
N LEU A 155 -11.62 2.48 12.93
CA LEU A 155 -11.41 3.62 12.07
C LEU A 155 -12.20 4.80 12.64
N ASP A 156 -11.51 5.89 12.95
CA ASP A 156 -12.13 7.17 13.27
C ASP A 156 -11.54 8.28 12.38
N GLU A 157 -12.08 9.49 12.52
CA GLU A 157 -11.64 10.65 11.76
C GLU A 157 -10.16 10.98 11.99
N THR A 158 -9.61 10.66 13.16
CA THR A 158 -8.20 10.91 13.48
C THR A 158 -7.30 9.95 12.71
N VAL A 159 -7.61 8.65 12.74
CA VAL A 159 -6.86 7.62 11.99
C VAL A 159 -6.92 7.90 10.49
N LEU A 160 -8.11 8.18 9.97
CA LEU A 160 -8.29 8.46 8.55
C LEU A 160 -7.60 9.75 8.13
N GLY A 161 -7.73 10.82 8.93
CA GLY A 161 -7.03 12.07 8.69
C GLY A 161 -5.51 11.91 8.70
N ALA A 162 -4.97 11.14 9.64
CA ALA A 162 -3.54 10.81 9.69
C ALA A 162 -3.10 10.02 8.44
N ALA A 163 -3.88 9.03 8.01
CA ALA A 163 -3.58 8.26 6.80
C ALA A 163 -3.55 9.14 5.53
N VAL A 164 -4.52 10.06 5.39
CA VAL A 164 -4.55 11.04 4.29
C VAL A 164 -3.33 11.95 4.34
N GLN A 165 -2.98 12.50 5.50
CA GLN A 165 -1.80 13.36 5.65
C GLN A 165 -0.48 12.61 5.36
N SER A 166 -0.38 11.34 5.77
CA SER A 166 0.75 10.48 5.42
C SER A 166 0.83 10.23 3.91
N ALA A 167 -0.31 9.98 3.25
CA ALA A 167 -0.39 9.80 1.80
C ALA A 167 0.04 11.04 1.02
N LEU A 168 -0.44 12.23 1.42
CA LEU A 168 -0.05 13.51 0.84
C LEU A 168 1.44 13.78 1.00
N TRP A 169 1.98 13.53 2.20
CA TRP A 169 3.41 13.68 2.45
C TRP A 169 4.25 12.82 1.51
N LEU A 170 3.85 11.56 1.27
CA LEU A 170 4.60 10.68 0.38
C LEU A 170 4.52 11.15 -1.08
N ALA A 171 3.35 11.60 -1.54
CA ALA A 171 3.21 12.17 -2.87
C ALA A 171 4.14 13.38 -3.07
N ASP A 172 4.20 14.28 -2.10
CA ASP A 172 5.10 15.43 -2.14
C ASP A 172 6.57 15.04 -2.02
N ALA A 173 6.90 14.02 -1.21
CA ALA A 173 8.27 13.53 -1.06
C ALA A 173 8.80 12.92 -2.37
N LEU A 174 7.98 12.09 -3.03
CA LEU A 174 8.32 11.50 -4.32
C LEU A 174 8.50 12.58 -5.40
N GLN A 175 7.69 13.64 -5.41
CA GLN A 175 7.85 14.74 -6.38
C GLN A 175 9.10 15.60 -6.16
N ARG A 176 9.66 15.64 -4.94
CA ARG A 176 10.88 16.41 -4.63
C ARG A 176 12.15 15.63 -4.91
N ASP A 177 12.12 14.33 -4.60
CA ASP A 177 13.31 13.47 -4.60
C ASP A 177 13.55 12.79 -5.97
N ILE A 178 12.59 12.89 -6.90
CA ILE A 178 12.58 12.23 -8.22
C ILE A 178 12.38 13.25 -9.33
#